data_AF-A0A430QBR0-F1
#
_entry.id   AF-A0A430QBR0-F1
#
_cell.length_a   1.000
_cell.length_b   1.000
_cell.length_c   1.000
_cell.angle_alpha   90.00
_cell.angle_beta   90.00
_cell.angle_gamma   90.00
#
_symmetry.space_group_name_H-M   'P 1'
#
loop_
_entity.id
_entity.type
_entity.pdbx_description
1 polymer ?
#
loop_
_entity_poly.entity_id
_entity_poly.type
_entity_poly.pdbx_seq_one_letter_code
_entity_poly.pdbx_strand_id
1 'polypeptide(L)'
;MTTNPCSWLDCTDTNYLPSLSAATAGNGPHRVIWILSILITSIGRLILLSNSYINSRKLSDPFSGGDHMCISNLLYLSSFIEIFSLNMLSIVSSSVNYIQHRNYFCAFALFSVVYMITDVYVLQLRLKTTENAFLSNILRKKIYLMAFYLICLLIDGLCYWIHMTFCPPYAYTIFSAVEYAAIFANIFYHYTTSSTFEDISVRKMIIYFSTGRTIPFVNMKSELPLLEVK
;
A
#
# COMPACT_ATOMS: atom_id res chain seq x y z
N MET A 1 16.87 -18.13 40.00
CA MET A 1 16.49 -18.49 38.62
C MET A 1 17.07 -17.42 37.72
N THR A 2 18.08 -17.80 36.94
CA THR A 2 18.86 -16.93 36.06
C THR A 2 17.99 -16.47 34.89
N THR A 3 17.69 -15.18 34.83
CA THR A 3 17.09 -14.53 33.67
C THR A 3 18.12 -14.50 32.55
N ASN A 4 18.14 -15.54 31.71
CA ASN A 4 18.89 -15.49 30.46
C ASN A 4 18.27 -14.36 29.62
N PRO A 5 19.05 -13.35 29.20
CA PRO A 5 18.54 -12.30 28.35
C PRO A 5 18.15 -12.94 27.02
N CYS A 6 16.87 -12.81 26.69
CA CYS A 6 16.31 -13.17 25.40
C CYS A 6 17.20 -12.65 24.26
N SER A 7 17.87 -13.57 23.55
CA SER A 7 18.46 -13.26 22.26
C SER A 7 17.32 -12.92 21.31
N TRP A 8 17.38 -11.72 20.75
CA TRP A 8 16.33 -10.96 20.05
C TRP A 8 15.47 -11.64 18.97
N LEU A 9 15.62 -12.94 18.69
CA LEU A 9 14.78 -13.67 17.73
C LEU A 9 14.12 -14.96 18.24
N ASP A 10 14.62 -15.62 19.28
CA ASP A 10 14.08 -16.92 19.71
C ASP A 10 14.08 -17.02 21.23
N CYS A 11 12.91 -16.79 21.81
CA CYS A 11 12.73 -16.89 23.26
C CYS A 11 11.85 -18.05 23.70
N THR A 12 11.12 -18.68 22.77
CA THR A 12 10.28 -19.84 23.06
C THR A 12 10.18 -20.76 21.85
N ASP A 13 10.48 -22.05 22.02
CA ASP A 13 10.33 -23.14 21.03
C ASP A 13 8.85 -23.43 20.65
N THR A 14 7.92 -22.54 21.01
CA THR A 14 6.47 -22.74 20.94
C THR A 14 5.80 -21.72 20.02
N ASN A 15 6.42 -21.39 18.89
CA ASN A 15 5.81 -20.52 17.87
C ASN A 15 5.42 -21.33 16.64
N TYR A 16 4.15 -21.25 16.25
CA TYR A 16 3.60 -22.05 15.15
C TYR A 16 3.70 -21.35 13.79
N LEU A 17 3.73 -20.01 13.79
CA LEU A 17 3.61 -19.22 12.58
C LEU A 17 4.79 -18.24 12.47
N PRO A 18 5.69 -18.40 11.49
CA PRO A 18 6.75 -17.42 11.26
C PRO A 18 6.14 -16.10 10.76
N SER A 19 6.76 -14.98 11.09
CA SER A 19 6.45 -13.70 10.42
C SER A 19 6.84 -13.77 8.94
N LEU A 20 6.29 -12.89 8.11
CA LEU A 20 6.68 -12.79 6.70
C LEU A 20 8.18 -12.48 6.57
N SER A 21 8.69 -11.58 7.42
CA SER A 21 10.11 -11.21 7.45
C SER A 21 11.03 -12.35 7.91
N ALA A 22 10.54 -13.30 8.71
CA ALA A 22 11.28 -14.52 9.05
C ALA A 22 11.17 -15.58 7.94
N ALA A 23 9.99 -15.74 7.35
CA ALA A 23 9.73 -16.68 6.27
C ALA A 23 10.55 -16.35 5.00
N THR A 24 10.81 -15.06 4.75
CA THR A 24 11.58 -14.59 3.60
C THR A 24 13.07 -14.37 3.89
N ALA A 25 13.52 -14.63 5.13
CA ALA A 25 14.92 -14.43 5.52
C ALA A 25 15.87 -15.49 4.93
N GLY A 26 15.34 -16.64 4.50
CA GLY A 26 16.11 -17.75 3.94
C GLY A 26 16.64 -17.46 2.52
N ASN A 27 17.75 -18.11 2.15
CA ASN A 27 18.37 -17.96 0.82
C ASN A 27 17.80 -18.94 -0.23
N GLY A 28 16.54 -19.35 -0.08
CA GLY A 28 15.90 -20.31 -0.99
C GLY A 28 15.31 -19.66 -2.25
N PRO A 29 14.93 -20.47 -3.26
CA PRO A 29 14.31 -19.97 -4.50
C PRO A 29 12.98 -19.25 -4.25
N HIS A 30 12.26 -19.60 -3.18
CA HIS A 30 11.03 -18.92 -2.76
C HIS A 30 11.23 -17.42 -2.50
N ARG A 31 12.40 -17.01 -1.97
CA ARG A 31 12.71 -15.60 -1.73
C ARG A 31 12.87 -14.83 -3.05
N VAL A 32 13.53 -15.44 -4.03
CA VAL A 32 13.70 -14.81 -5.35
C VAL A 32 12.35 -14.63 -6.04
N ILE A 33 11.49 -15.65 -6.00
CA ILE A 33 10.13 -15.58 -6.53
C ILE A 33 9.35 -14.45 -5.84
N TRP A 34 9.40 -14.37 -4.51
CA TRP A 34 8.76 -13.32 -3.73
C TRP A 34 9.21 -11.91 -4.14
N ILE A 35 10.52 -11.68 -4.23
CA ILE A 35 11.09 -10.38 -4.63
C ILE A 35 10.64 -10.02 -6.05
N LEU A 36 10.72 -10.95 -7.00
CA LEU A 36 10.28 -10.71 -8.37
C LEU A 36 8.78 -10.38 -8.45
N SER A 37 7.94 -11.08 -7.70
CA SER A 37 6.51 -10.79 -7.62
C SER A 37 6.23 -9.37 -7.09
N ILE A 38 6.95 -8.95 -6.04
CA ILE A 38 6.82 -7.59 -5.50
C ILE A 38 7.32 -6.53 -6.49
N LEU A 39 8.42 -6.78 -7.19
CA LEU A 39 8.94 -5.84 -8.19
C LEU A 39 7.96 -5.67 -9.36
N ILE A 40 7.41 -6.77 -9.88
CA ILE A 40 6.44 -6.74 -10.99
C ILE A 40 5.18 -5.98 -10.58
N THR A 41 4.62 -6.27 -9.40
CA THR A 41 3.43 -5.58 -8.89
C THR A 41 3.71 -4.11 -8.60
N SER A 42 4.91 -3.78 -8.11
CA SER A 42 5.36 -2.40 -7.88
C SER A 42 5.42 -1.59 -9.17
N ILE A 43 5.94 -2.17 -10.26
CA ILE A 43 5.96 -1.52 -11.58
C ILE A 43 4.54 -1.19 -12.03
N GLY A 44 3.60 -2.14 -11.91
CA GLY A 44 2.19 -1.91 -12.25
C GLY A 44 1.57 -0.76 -11.47
N ARG A 45 1.83 -0.68 -10.16
CA ARG A 45 1.35 0.41 -9.29
C ARG A 45 1.92 1.77 -9.69
N LEU A 46 3.22 1.84 -10.02
CA LEU A 46 3.86 3.09 -10.46
C LEU A 46 3.28 3.61 -11.79
N ILE A 47 2.97 2.70 -12.73
CA ILE A 47 2.33 3.08 -14.00
C ILE A 47 0.95 3.70 -13.75
N LEU A 48 0.10 3.04 -12.95
CA LEU A 48 -1.23 3.56 -12.59
C LEU A 48 -1.16 4.93 -11.90
N LEU A 49 -0.23 5.07 -10.96
CA LEU A 49 -0.01 6.32 -10.23
C LEU A 49 0.45 7.45 -11.16
N SER A 50 1.39 7.17 -12.07
CA SER A 50 1.90 8.16 -13.02
C SER A 50 0.80 8.69 -13.95
N ASN A 51 -0.09 7.81 -14.43
CA ASN A 51 -1.22 8.20 -15.25
C ASN A 51 -2.22 9.08 -14.46
N SER A 52 -2.52 8.70 -13.22
CA SER A 52 -3.39 9.50 -12.35
C SER A 52 -2.82 10.90 -12.07
N TYR A 53 -1.51 11.01 -11.85
CA TYR A 53 -0.82 12.27 -11.57
C TYR A 53 -0.79 13.21 -12.80
N ILE A 54 -0.51 12.68 -14.00
CA ILE A 54 -0.53 13.51 -15.20
C ILE A 54 -1.97 13.97 -15.49
N ASN A 55 -2.97 13.10 -15.27
CA ASN A 55 -4.37 13.45 -15.48
C ASN A 55 -4.84 14.52 -14.49
N SER A 56 -4.49 14.42 -13.20
CA SER A 56 -4.81 15.48 -12.23
C SER A 56 -4.15 16.81 -12.62
N ARG A 57 -2.89 16.79 -13.05
CA ARG A 57 -2.17 18.00 -13.47
C ARG A 57 -2.76 18.65 -14.73
N LYS A 58 -3.28 17.86 -15.68
CA LYS A 58 -3.95 18.37 -16.88
C LYS A 58 -5.34 18.96 -16.60
N LEU A 59 -6.04 18.43 -15.60
CA LEU A 59 -7.36 18.91 -15.17
C LEU A 59 -7.29 20.10 -14.19
N SER A 60 -6.15 20.33 -13.55
CA SER A 60 -5.90 21.52 -12.74
C SER A 60 -5.76 22.75 -13.65
N ASP A 61 -6.86 23.48 -13.86
CA ASP A 61 -6.86 24.80 -14.49
C ASP A 61 -5.96 25.78 -13.68
N PRO A 62 -5.24 26.74 -14.29
CA PRO A 62 -4.37 27.68 -13.55
C PRO A 62 -5.09 28.54 -12.51
N PHE A 63 -6.43 28.56 -12.55
CA PHE A 63 -7.31 29.31 -11.66
C PHE A 63 -7.86 28.51 -10.47
N SER A 64 -7.69 27.19 -10.44
CA SER A 64 -8.10 26.35 -9.30
C SER A 64 -6.97 26.27 -8.29
N GLY A 65 -7.20 26.79 -7.08
CA GLY A 65 -6.19 27.10 -6.06
C GLY A 65 -5.14 26.02 -5.76
N GLY A 66 -3.98 26.47 -5.25
CA GLY A 66 -2.77 25.67 -5.02
C GLY A 66 -2.94 24.41 -4.15
N ASP A 67 -4.03 24.30 -3.40
CA ASP A 67 -4.33 23.16 -2.53
C ASP A 67 -4.48 21.85 -3.32
N HIS A 68 -5.12 21.88 -4.49
CA HIS A 68 -5.33 20.67 -5.30
C HIS A 68 -4.03 20.07 -5.84
N MET A 69 -3.07 20.92 -6.22
CA MET A 69 -1.73 20.47 -6.64
C MET A 69 -0.94 19.90 -5.47
N CYS A 70 -1.02 20.53 -4.30
CA CYS A 70 -0.33 20.05 -3.10
C CYS A 70 -0.80 18.64 -2.70
N ILE A 71 -2.12 18.42 -2.66
CA ILE A 71 -2.72 17.12 -2.34
C ILE A 71 -2.33 16.05 -3.36
N SER A 72 -2.36 16.38 -4.67
CA SER A 72 -1.98 15.43 -5.71
C SER A 72 -0.48 15.08 -5.67
N ASN A 73 0.37 16.04 -5.32
CA ASN A 73 1.80 15.80 -5.16
C ASN A 73 2.08 14.94 -3.91
N LEU A 74 1.39 15.23 -2.80
CA LEU A 74 1.47 14.42 -1.58
C LEU A 74 1.09 12.96 -1.85
N LEU A 75 -0.02 12.73 -2.58
CA LEU A 75 -0.47 11.39 -2.97
C LEU A 75 0.58 10.63 -3.79
N TYR A 76 1.21 11.32 -4.74
CA TYR A 76 2.25 10.75 -5.60
C TYR A 76 3.51 10.40 -4.79
N LEU A 77 4.00 11.36 -3.99
CA LEU A 77 5.19 11.19 -3.17
C LEU A 77 5.00 10.10 -2.12
N SER A 78 3.85 10.08 -1.42
CA SER A 78 3.58 9.06 -0.41
C SER A 78 3.52 7.67 -1.03
N SER A 79 2.86 7.51 -2.18
CA SER A 79 2.82 6.23 -2.90
C SER A 79 4.19 5.80 -3.41
N PHE A 80 5.01 6.74 -3.90
CA PHE A 80 6.36 6.44 -4.37
C PHE A 80 7.24 5.94 -3.23
N ILE A 81 7.22 6.64 -2.08
CA ILE A 81 8.02 6.25 -0.91
C ILE A 81 7.49 4.93 -0.31
N GLU A 82 6.17 4.71 -0.29
CA GLU A 82 5.57 3.43 0.11
C GLU A 82 6.11 2.28 -0.74
N ILE A 83 6.04 2.40 -2.07
CA ILE A 83 6.51 1.36 -3.01
C ILE A 83 8.02 1.16 -2.88
N PHE A 84 8.79 2.24 -2.81
CA PHE A 84 10.24 2.15 -2.61
C PHE A 84 10.59 1.40 -1.32
N SER A 85 9.92 1.75 -0.22
CA SER A 85 10.12 1.11 1.09
C SER A 85 9.75 -0.37 1.05
N LEU A 86 8.66 -0.74 0.37
CA LEU A 86 8.25 -2.14 0.19
C LEU A 86 9.30 -2.95 -0.58
N ASN A 87 9.87 -2.39 -1.65
CA ASN A 87 10.92 -3.05 -2.41
C ASN A 87 12.20 -3.22 -1.59
N MET A 88 12.61 -2.18 -0.87
CA MET A 88 13.78 -2.25 0.03
C MET A 88 13.58 -3.25 1.16
N LEU A 89 12.39 -3.28 1.77
CA LEU A 89 11.99 -4.25 2.78
C LEU A 89 12.09 -5.69 2.28
N SER A 90 11.77 -5.91 1.00
CA SER A 90 11.79 -7.24 0.37
C SER A 90 13.20 -7.70 -0.01
N ILE A 91 14.08 -6.77 -0.37
CA ILE A 91 15.47 -7.05 -0.75
C ILE A 91 16.33 -7.26 0.50
N VAL A 92 16.22 -6.36 1.49
CA VAL A 92 17.02 -6.38 2.71
C VAL A 92 16.47 -7.41 3.67
N SER A 93 17.21 -8.51 3.84
CA SER A 93 16.84 -9.56 4.78
C SER A 93 16.93 -9.06 6.23
N SER A 94 15.92 -9.42 7.04
CA SER A 94 15.89 -9.20 8.48
C SER A 94 17.07 -9.85 9.21
N SER A 95 17.57 -10.98 8.69
CA SER A 95 18.72 -11.72 9.25
C SER A 95 20.08 -11.07 9.01
N VAL A 96 20.18 -10.21 7.99
CA VAL A 96 21.45 -9.55 7.63
C VAL A 96 21.54 -8.19 8.32
N ASN A 97 20.51 -7.35 8.19
CA ASN A 97 20.50 -5.99 8.73
C ASN A 97 19.13 -5.66 9.35
N TYR A 98 18.89 -6.17 10.56
CA TYR A 98 17.64 -5.98 11.28
C TYR A 98 17.22 -4.50 11.41
N ILE A 99 18.17 -3.61 11.75
CA ILE A 99 17.88 -2.17 11.95
C ILE A 99 17.36 -1.52 10.66
N GLN A 100 18.00 -1.80 9.52
CA GLN A 100 17.57 -1.25 8.23
C GLN A 100 16.23 -1.84 7.81
N HIS A 101 16.05 -3.15 7.96
CA HIS A 101 14.79 -3.84 7.65
C HIS A 101 13.62 -3.25 8.46
N ARG A 102 13.80 -3.06 9.78
CA ARG A 102 12.81 -2.42 10.66
C ARG A 102 12.49 -1.00 10.20
N ASN A 103 13.50 -0.21 9.82
CA ASN A 103 13.27 1.16 9.32
C ASN A 103 12.46 1.17 8.02
N TYR A 104 12.74 0.26 7.08
CA TYR A 104 11.95 0.13 5.86
C TYR A 104 10.51 -0.33 6.13
N PHE A 105 10.30 -1.23 7.10
CA PHE A 105 8.97 -1.64 7.53
C PHE A 105 8.17 -0.46 8.09
N CYS A 106 8.77 0.32 9.00
CA CYS A 106 8.15 1.52 9.55
C CYS A 106 7.86 2.56 8.45
N ALA A 107 8.80 2.81 7.54
CA ALA A 107 8.59 3.72 6.41
C ALA A 107 7.43 3.24 5.52
N PHE A 108 7.40 1.96 5.16
CA PHE A 108 6.30 1.38 4.39
C PHE A 108 4.94 1.58 5.09
N ALA A 109 4.84 1.26 6.38
CA ALA A 109 3.60 1.41 7.14
C ALA A 109 3.15 2.88 7.29
N LEU A 110 4.09 3.80 7.52
CA LEU A 110 3.77 5.23 7.64
C LEU A 110 3.29 5.80 6.30
N PHE A 111 4.03 5.55 5.22
CA PHE A 111 3.69 6.10 3.92
C PHE A 111 2.47 5.43 3.28
N SER A 112 2.17 4.16 3.60
CA SER A 112 0.92 3.51 3.21
C SER A 112 -0.30 4.17 3.87
N VAL A 113 -0.22 4.51 5.16
CA VAL A 113 -1.30 5.24 5.87
C VAL A 113 -1.48 6.63 5.26
N VAL A 114 -0.40 7.38 5.05
CA VAL A 114 -0.48 8.72 4.42
C VAL A 114 -1.09 8.63 3.02
N TYR A 115 -0.70 7.63 2.23
CA TYR A 115 -1.30 7.37 0.93
C TYR A 115 -2.79 7.08 1.04
N MET A 116 -3.21 6.14 1.89
CA MET A 116 -4.63 5.77 2.06
C MET A 116 -5.49 6.97 2.49
N ILE A 117 -5.01 7.79 3.43
CA ILE A 117 -5.71 9.01 3.87
C ILE A 117 -5.86 9.99 2.71
N THR A 118 -4.77 10.26 1.99
CA THR A 118 -4.77 11.21 0.87
C THR A 118 -5.66 10.72 -0.28
N ASP A 119 -5.62 9.43 -0.58
CA ASP A 119 -6.43 8.78 -1.61
C ASP A 119 -7.93 8.80 -1.27
N VAL A 120 -8.31 8.46 -0.04
CA VAL A 120 -9.69 8.59 0.46
C VAL A 120 -10.16 10.04 0.38
N TYR A 121 -9.32 10.99 0.78
CA TYR A 121 -9.65 12.42 0.73
C TYR A 121 -9.88 12.91 -0.71
N VAL A 122 -8.99 12.56 -1.64
CA VAL A 122 -9.16 12.87 -3.07
C VAL A 122 -10.44 12.24 -3.62
N LEU A 123 -10.76 11.00 -3.22
CA LEU A 123 -11.96 10.30 -3.65
C LEU A 123 -13.24 10.98 -3.12
N GLN A 124 -13.23 11.46 -1.87
CA GLN A 124 -14.32 12.25 -1.30
C GLN A 124 -14.53 13.58 -2.03
N LEU A 125 -13.45 14.28 -2.39
CA LEU A 125 -13.54 15.50 -3.19
C LEU A 125 -14.18 15.23 -4.56
N ARG A 126 -13.78 14.16 -5.24
CA ARG A 126 -14.40 13.78 -6.53
C ARG A 126 -15.88 13.44 -6.39
N LEU A 127 -16.27 12.74 -5.33
CA LEU A 127 -17.68 12.40 -5.07
C LEU A 127 -18.56 13.63 -4.84
N LYS A 128 -18.02 14.71 -4.27
CA LYS A 128 -18.76 15.98 -4.13
C LYS A 128 -19.05 16.63 -5.49
N THR A 129 -18.17 16.43 -6.47
CA THR A 129 -18.31 17.00 -7.82
C THR A 129 -19.08 16.07 -8.77
N THR A 130 -19.09 14.77 -8.51
CA THR A 130 -19.72 13.76 -9.38
C THR A 130 -20.55 12.81 -8.52
N GLU A 131 -21.86 13.01 -8.49
CA GLU A 131 -22.79 12.10 -7.81
C GLU A 131 -22.81 10.75 -8.52
N ASN A 132 -21.98 9.82 -8.04
CA ASN A 132 -21.87 8.47 -8.60
C ASN A 132 -21.95 7.41 -7.49
N ALA A 133 -23.03 6.63 -7.51
CA ALA A 133 -23.26 5.55 -6.55
C ALA A 133 -22.16 4.47 -6.56
N PHE A 134 -21.53 4.21 -7.71
CA PHE A 134 -20.41 3.28 -7.82
C PHE A 134 -19.19 3.77 -7.04
N LEU A 135 -18.85 5.05 -7.20
CA LEU A 135 -17.70 5.68 -6.53
C LEU A 135 -17.92 5.78 -5.01
N SER A 136 -19.18 5.95 -4.57
CA SER A 136 -19.56 5.95 -3.15
C SER A 136 -19.35 4.57 -2.50
N ASN A 137 -19.70 3.49 -3.22
CA ASN A 137 -19.43 2.12 -2.76
C ASN A 137 -17.93 1.82 -2.66
N ILE A 138 -17.13 2.30 -3.62
CA ILE A 138 -15.66 2.19 -3.57
C ILE A 138 -15.10 2.95 -2.37
N LEU A 139 -15.55 4.19 -2.14
CA LEU A 139 -15.13 5.00 -1.01
C LEU A 139 -15.40 4.27 0.32
N ARG A 140 -16.62 3.73 0.48
CA ARG A 140 -16.99 3.00 1.69
C ARG A 140 -16.07 1.79 1.93
N LYS A 141 -15.80 1.00 0.89
CA LYS A 141 -14.87 -0.14 0.97
C LYS A 141 -13.46 0.31 1.35
N LYS A 142 -12.94 1.38 0.74
CA LYS A 142 -11.62 1.95 1.05
C LYS A 142 -11.52 2.42 2.50
N ILE A 143 -12.55 3.09 3.02
CA ILE A 143 -12.59 3.52 4.44
C ILE A 143 -12.55 2.31 5.37
N TYR A 144 -13.34 1.27 5.11
CA TYR A 144 -13.31 0.05 5.92
C TYR A 144 -11.95 -0.66 5.88
N LEU A 145 -11.34 -0.79 4.70
CA LEU A 145 -10.02 -1.40 4.54
C LEU A 145 -8.91 -0.59 5.23
N MET A 146 -8.95 0.74 5.10
CA MET A 146 -8.02 1.64 5.79
C MET A 146 -8.16 1.54 7.31
N ALA A 147 -9.39 1.55 7.83
CA ALA A 147 -9.64 1.42 9.27
C ALA A 147 -9.16 0.06 9.80
N PHE A 148 -9.46 -1.03 9.07
CA PHE A 148 -8.98 -2.37 9.43
C PHE A 148 -7.45 -2.45 9.42
N TYR A 149 -6.79 -1.91 8.38
CA TYR A 149 -5.33 -1.84 8.30
C TYR A 149 -4.71 -1.06 9.47
N LEU A 150 -5.27 0.10 9.83
CA LEU A 150 -4.82 0.89 10.99
C LEU A 150 -4.95 0.13 12.30
N ILE A 151 -6.06 -0.60 12.50
CA ILE A 151 -6.26 -1.43 13.68
C ILE A 151 -5.20 -2.55 13.73
N CYS A 152 -4.93 -3.22 12.60
CA CYS A 152 -3.87 -4.23 12.54
C CYS A 152 -2.50 -3.63 12.91
N LEU A 153 -2.12 -2.47 12.35
CA LEU A 153 -0.85 -1.82 12.66
C LEU A 153 -0.72 -1.44 14.15
N LEU A 154 -1.81 -1.00 14.78
CA LEU A 154 -1.83 -0.70 16.22
C LEU A 154 -1.63 -1.98 17.04
N ILE A 155 -2.32 -3.07 16.68
CA ILE A 155 -2.17 -4.37 17.35
C ILE A 155 -0.75 -4.91 17.15
N ASP A 156 -0.17 -4.81 15.96
CA ASP A 156 1.21 -5.21 15.67
C ASP A 156 2.21 -4.43 16.53
N GLY A 157 2.03 -3.11 16.64
CA GLY A 157 2.86 -2.26 17.49
C GLY A 157 2.77 -2.63 18.98
N LEU A 158 1.57 -2.96 19.46
CA LEU A 158 1.34 -3.43 20.83
C LEU A 158 1.97 -4.81 21.05
N CYS A 159 1.79 -5.75 20.13
CA CYS A 159 2.39 -7.09 20.20
C CYS A 159 3.91 -7.01 20.20
N TYR A 160 4.50 -6.14 19.37
CA TYR A 160 5.93 -5.87 19.34
C TYR A 160 6.42 -5.31 20.68
N TRP A 161 5.72 -4.33 21.27
CA TRP A 161 6.10 -3.75 22.56
C TRP A 161 6.03 -4.77 23.70
N ILE A 162 4.96 -5.58 23.74
CA ILE A 162 4.78 -6.66 24.73
C ILE A 162 5.88 -7.71 24.58
N HIS A 163 6.17 -8.13 23.34
CA HIS A 163 7.22 -9.11 23.05
C HIS A 163 8.59 -8.61 23.54
N MET A 164 8.91 -7.33 23.28
CA MET A 164 10.17 -6.73 23.70
C MET A 164 10.28 -6.53 25.22
N THR A 165 9.16 -6.37 25.93
CA THR A 165 9.16 -6.07 27.38
C THR A 165 9.04 -7.33 28.24
N PHE A 166 8.15 -8.25 27.87
CA PHE A 166 7.74 -9.37 28.73
C PHE A 166 8.08 -10.74 28.16
N CYS A 167 8.36 -10.82 26.85
CA CYS A 167 8.61 -12.05 26.11
C CYS A 167 7.71 -13.25 26.48
N PRO A 168 6.37 -13.10 26.39
CA PRO A 168 5.47 -14.19 26.72
C PRO A 168 5.47 -15.26 25.60
N PRO A 169 5.19 -16.53 25.94
CA PRO A 169 5.02 -17.58 24.93
C PRO A 169 3.89 -17.23 23.96
N TYR A 170 4.02 -17.65 22.70
CA TYR A 170 3.05 -17.43 21.60
C TYR A 170 2.85 -15.99 21.11
N ALA A 171 3.44 -14.96 21.75
CA ALA A 171 3.29 -13.58 21.29
C ALA A 171 3.74 -13.38 19.84
N TYR A 172 4.77 -14.10 19.41
CA TYR A 172 5.26 -14.02 18.04
C TYR A 172 4.27 -14.61 17.01
N THR A 173 3.47 -15.61 17.41
CA THR A 173 2.43 -16.20 16.56
C THR A 173 1.25 -15.25 16.36
N ILE A 174 0.88 -14.50 17.41
CA ILE A 174 -0.17 -13.47 17.32
C ILE A 174 0.32 -12.31 16.45
N PHE A 175 1.56 -11.87 16.65
CA PHE A 175 2.21 -10.86 15.83
C PHE A 175 2.20 -11.24 14.34
N SER A 176 2.63 -12.46 13.99
CA SER A 176 2.65 -12.88 12.58
C SER A 176 1.25 -13.00 11.98
N ALA A 177 0.26 -13.46 12.74
CA ALA A 177 -1.12 -13.51 12.26
C ALA A 177 -1.70 -12.12 11.92
N VAL A 178 -1.42 -11.12 12.77
CA VAL A 178 -1.87 -9.74 12.56
C VAL A 178 -1.09 -9.07 11.42
N GLU A 179 0.22 -9.32 11.33
CA GLU A 179 1.05 -8.88 10.20
C GLU A 179 0.48 -9.37 8.86
N TYR A 180 0.12 -10.66 8.76
CA TYR A 180 -0.52 -11.20 7.56
C TYR A 180 -1.86 -10.51 7.27
N ALA A 181 -2.70 -10.28 8.28
CA ALA A 181 -3.96 -9.56 8.10
C ALA A 181 -3.75 -8.13 7.57
N ALA A 182 -2.73 -7.41 8.09
CA ALA A 182 -2.36 -6.09 7.61
C ALA A 182 -1.89 -6.12 6.14
N ILE A 183 -1.08 -7.11 5.76
CA ILE A 183 -0.62 -7.30 4.38
C ILE A 183 -1.81 -7.54 3.45
N PHE A 184 -2.73 -8.43 3.80
CA PHE A 184 -3.93 -8.67 3.01
C PHE A 184 -4.78 -7.40 2.87
N ALA A 185 -4.97 -6.65 3.96
CA ALA A 185 -5.71 -5.39 3.94
C ALA A 185 -5.08 -4.37 2.97
N ASN A 186 -3.75 -4.24 2.99
CA ASN A 186 -3.02 -3.37 2.07
C ASN A 186 -3.18 -3.82 0.61
N ILE A 187 -3.08 -5.13 0.33
CA ILE A 187 -3.28 -5.71 -1.00
C ILE A 187 -4.71 -5.41 -1.49
N PHE A 188 -5.74 -5.69 -0.68
CA PHE A 188 -7.14 -5.43 -1.06
C PHE A 188 -7.42 -3.94 -1.26
N TYR A 189 -6.79 -3.07 -0.48
CA TYR A 189 -6.89 -1.62 -0.65
C TYR A 189 -6.40 -1.19 -2.03
N HIS A 190 -5.18 -1.59 -2.41
CA HIS A 190 -4.60 -1.24 -3.71
C HIS A 190 -5.31 -1.94 -4.87
N TYR A 191 -5.77 -3.19 -4.67
CA TYR A 191 -6.59 -3.90 -5.65
C TYR A 191 -7.90 -3.17 -5.95
N THR A 192 -8.54 -2.58 -4.94
CA THR A 192 -9.76 -1.76 -5.14
C THR A 192 -9.48 -0.58 -6.07
N THR A 193 -8.31 0.06 -5.94
CA THR A 193 -7.88 1.12 -6.87
C THR A 193 -7.65 0.57 -8.29
N SER A 194 -6.91 -0.54 -8.43
CA SER A 194 -6.64 -1.15 -9.75
C SER A 194 -7.90 -1.62 -10.46
N SER A 195 -8.84 -2.23 -9.75
CA SER A 195 -10.12 -2.69 -10.32
C SER A 195 -10.96 -1.54 -10.91
N THR A 196 -10.77 -0.31 -10.43
CA THR A 196 -11.39 0.88 -11.03
C THR A 196 -10.81 1.20 -12.41
N PHE A 197 -9.57 0.77 -12.68
CA PHE A 197 -8.88 0.94 -13.96
C PHE A 197 -8.85 -0.34 -14.82
N GLU A 198 -9.15 -1.53 -14.29
CA GLU A 198 -9.13 -2.79 -15.04
C GLU A 198 -10.26 -2.92 -16.07
N ASP A 199 -11.31 -2.10 -15.98
CA ASP A 199 -12.25 -1.88 -17.10
C ASP A 199 -11.51 -1.35 -18.36
N ILE A 200 -10.28 -0.88 -18.19
CA ILE A 200 -9.37 -0.41 -19.23
C ILE A 200 -8.32 -1.50 -19.47
N SER A 201 -8.45 -2.20 -20.60
CA SER A 201 -7.50 -3.24 -21.01
C SER A 201 -6.04 -2.80 -20.81
N VAL A 202 -5.23 -3.64 -20.15
CA VAL A 202 -3.78 -3.41 -19.93
C VAL A 202 -3.06 -3.05 -21.23
N ARG A 203 -3.50 -3.62 -22.37
CA ARG A 203 -3.01 -3.27 -23.71
C ARG A 203 -3.25 -1.78 -24.03
N LYS A 204 -4.44 -1.25 -23.75
CA LYS A 204 -4.74 0.18 -23.92
C LYS A 204 -3.84 1.01 -23.02
N MET A 205 -3.67 0.61 -21.75
CA MET A 205 -2.81 1.32 -20.80
C MET A 205 -1.36 1.44 -21.28
N ILE A 206 -0.78 0.35 -21.81
CA ILE A 206 0.55 0.33 -22.42
C ILE A 206 0.63 1.22 -23.66
N ILE A 207 -0.40 1.17 -24.53
CA ILE A 207 -0.46 2.01 -25.74
C ILE A 207 -0.59 3.50 -25.40
N TYR A 208 -1.41 3.85 -24.41
CA TYR A 208 -1.57 5.23 -23.93
C TYR A 208 -0.24 5.77 -23.40
N PHE A 209 0.49 4.96 -22.64
CA PHE A 209 1.81 5.31 -22.13
C PHE A 209 2.83 5.49 -23.27
N SER A 210 2.83 4.61 -24.28
CA SER A 210 3.74 4.73 -25.43
C SER A 210 3.41 5.89 -26.36
N THR A 211 2.15 6.34 -26.40
CA THR A 211 1.71 7.51 -27.18
C THR A 211 1.69 8.82 -26.40
N GLY A 212 2.08 8.83 -25.11
CA GLY A 212 2.09 10.02 -24.27
C GLY A 212 0.69 10.59 -23.94
N ARG A 213 -0.39 9.84 -24.21
CA ARG A 213 -1.76 10.22 -23.90
C ARG A 213 -2.15 9.68 -22.53
N THR A 214 -2.84 10.49 -21.72
CA THR A 214 -3.36 10.06 -20.42
C THR A 214 -4.72 9.39 -20.59
N ILE A 215 -4.98 8.37 -19.77
CA ILE A 215 -6.28 7.72 -19.75
C ILE A 215 -7.26 8.60 -18.96
N PRO A 216 -8.34 9.10 -19.59
CA PRO A 216 -9.34 9.86 -18.86
C PRO A 216 -10.05 8.93 -17.86
N PHE A 217 -10.33 9.43 -16.66
CA PHE A 217 -11.17 8.75 -15.66
C PHE A 217 -12.63 8.74 -16.17
N VAL A 218 -12.92 7.92 -17.17
CA VAL A 218 -14.27 7.70 -17.69
C VAL A 218 -14.84 6.49 -16.98
N ASN A 219 -16.04 6.62 -16.44
CA ASN A 219 -16.88 5.49 -16.05
C ASN A 219 -17.20 4.67 -17.32
N MET A 220 -16.38 3.68 -17.68
CA MET A 220 -16.58 2.95 -18.94
C MET A 220 -17.80 2.04 -18.96
N LYS A 221 -18.53 1.89 -17.84
CA LYS A 221 -19.85 1.25 -17.85
C LYS A 221 -20.92 2.12 -18.53
N SER A 222 -20.66 3.41 -18.68
CA SER A 222 -21.43 4.33 -19.52
C SER A 222 -20.47 4.90 -20.55
N GLU A 223 -20.59 4.53 -21.82
CA GLU A 223 -19.89 5.19 -22.93
C GLU A 223 -20.35 6.66 -23.09
N LEU A 224 -20.07 7.50 -22.10
CA LEU A 224 -20.33 8.93 -22.14
C LEU A 224 -19.08 9.67 -21.63
N PRO A 225 -18.43 10.47 -22.49
CA PRO A 225 -17.33 11.32 -22.07
C PRO A 225 -17.88 12.38 -21.12
N LEU A 226 -17.46 12.34 -19.86
CA LEU A 226 -17.66 13.47 -18.96
C LEU A 226 -16.67 14.57 -19.38
N LEU A 227 -17.23 15.61 -19.99
CA LEU A 227 -16.67 16.92 -20.35
C LEU A 227 -16.15 17.07 -21.79
N GLU A 228 -17.08 17.24 -22.72
CA GLU A 228 -16.97 18.39 -23.63
C GLU A 228 -17.23 19.65 -22.78
N VAL A 229 -16.15 20.31 -22.35
CA VAL A 229 -16.25 21.71 -21.94
C VAL A 229 -16.43 22.49 -23.23
N LYS A 230 -17.61 23.10 -23.39
CA LYS A 230 -17.80 24.17 -24.38
C LYS A 230 -17.17 25.46 -23.87
#